data_AF-W7BXY9-F1
#
_entry.id   AF-W7BXY9-F1
#
_cell.length_a   1.000
_cell.length_b   1.000
_cell.length_c   1.000
_cell.angle_alpha   90.00
_cell.angle_beta   90.00
_cell.angle_gamma   90.00
#
_symmetry.space_group_name_H-M   'P 1'
#
loop_
_entity.id
_entity.type
_entity.pdbx_description
1 polymer ?
#
loop_
_entity_poly.entity_id
_entity_poly.type
_entity_poly.pdbx_seq_one_letter_code
_entity_poly.pdbx_strand_id
1 'polypeptide(L)'
;MKKGIIAISSLAVLGLALFLIFGNPFVEEQKASGKPSVEDKKVSWDGKTDGYASAKEMKEQVGIIVKGKKVSEDENIVLDSEISEEPAGGYTKSSFKISKVIKNSEADESISAGNTIDISETEFYDKKK
;
A
#
# COMPACT_ATOMS: atom_id res chain seq x y z
N MET A 1 -66.32 29.70 15.61
CA MET A 1 -64.85 29.90 15.72
C MET A 1 -63.99 28.72 15.20
N LYS A 2 -64.54 27.74 14.46
CA LYS A 2 -63.77 26.55 14.02
C LYS A 2 -63.28 26.59 12.56
N LYS A 3 -63.74 27.54 11.74
CA LYS A 3 -63.37 27.64 10.29
C LYS A 3 -62.13 28.50 10.01
N GLY A 4 -61.73 29.36 10.95
CA GLY A 4 -60.54 30.22 10.81
C GLY A 4 -59.22 29.50 11.08
N ILE A 5 -59.22 28.48 11.94
CA ILE A 5 -58.00 27.75 12.33
C ILE A 5 -57.50 26.85 11.19
N ILE A 6 -58.41 26.27 10.41
CA ILE A 6 -58.08 25.34 9.31
C ILE A 6 -57.43 26.07 8.12
N ALA A 7 -57.80 27.33 7.87
CA ALA A 7 -57.24 28.14 6.79
C ALA A 7 -55.81 28.61 7.06
N ILE A 8 -55.43 28.78 8.33
CA ILE A 8 -54.08 29.22 8.71
C ILE A 8 -53.10 28.05 8.68
N SER A 9 -53.55 26.84 9.05
CA SER A 9 -52.70 25.63 8.97
C SER A 9 -52.37 25.25 7.53
N SER A 10 -53.27 25.45 6.57
CA SER A 10 -53.00 25.13 5.17
C SER A 10 -51.99 26.10 4.52
N LEU A 11 -52.04 27.39 4.86
CA LEU A 11 -51.03 28.36 4.39
C LEU A 11 -49.65 28.08 4.98
N ALA A 12 -49.57 27.68 6.26
CA ALA A 12 -48.29 27.36 6.90
C ALA A 12 -47.61 26.13 6.27
N VAL A 13 -48.39 25.09 5.94
CA VAL A 13 -47.86 23.88 5.28
C VAL A 13 -47.41 24.19 3.85
N LEU A 14 -48.13 25.03 3.11
CA LEU A 14 -47.73 25.43 1.76
C LEU A 14 -46.45 26.29 1.77
N GLY A 15 -46.32 27.19 2.73
CA GLY A 15 -45.10 28.00 2.93
C GLY A 15 -43.89 27.16 3.29
N LEU A 16 -44.05 26.16 4.16
CA LEU A 16 -42.98 25.23 4.53
C LEU A 16 -42.56 24.34 3.33
N ALA A 17 -43.52 23.88 2.53
CA ALA A 17 -43.23 23.09 1.33
C ALA A 17 -42.47 23.91 0.28
N LEU A 18 -42.84 25.18 0.06
CA LEU A 18 -42.11 26.08 -0.82
C LEU A 18 -40.70 26.41 -0.28
N PHE A 19 -40.55 26.56 1.04
CA PHE A 19 -39.24 26.75 1.68
C PHE A 19 -38.32 25.53 1.53
N LEU A 20 -38.84 24.31 1.56
CA LEU A 20 -38.04 23.09 1.32
C LEU A 20 -37.64 22.91 -0.15
N ILE A 21 -38.51 23.30 -1.10
CA ILE A 21 -38.23 23.15 -2.54
C ILE A 21 -37.25 24.23 -3.04
N PHE A 22 -37.42 25.50 -2.62
CA PHE A 22 -36.60 26.62 -3.09
C PHE A 22 -35.49 27.04 -2.13
N GLY A 23 -35.68 26.82 -0.83
CA GLY A 23 -34.75 27.24 0.22
C GLY A 23 -33.95 26.08 0.81
N ASN A 24 -33.90 24.92 0.13
CA ASN A 24 -33.34 23.66 0.62
C ASN A 24 -32.05 23.87 1.44
N PRO A 25 -32.12 23.91 2.79
CA PRO A 25 -30.96 24.15 3.63
C PRO A 25 -30.09 22.88 3.74
N PHE A 26 -30.54 21.78 3.12
CA PHE A 26 -29.87 20.50 3.03
C PHE A 26 -29.14 20.28 1.70
N VAL A 27 -29.07 21.29 0.82
CA VAL A 27 -27.95 21.37 -0.13
C VAL A 27 -26.74 21.84 0.67
N GLU A 28 -26.26 20.96 1.54
CA GLU A 28 -24.90 21.01 1.99
C GLU A 28 -24.08 20.90 0.71
N GLU A 29 -23.51 22.03 0.29
CA GLU A 29 -22.40 22.04 -0.63
C GLU A 29 -21.47 20.93 -0.12
N GLN A 30 -21.44 19.80 -0.82
CA GLN A 30 -20.20 19.12 -1.03
C GLN A 30 -19.32 20.13 -1.78
N LYS A 31 -18.81 21.13 -1.03
CA LYS A 31 -17.45 21.56 -1.18
C LYS A 31 -16.71 20.26 -1.21
N ALA A 32 -16.39 19.84 -2.44
CA ALA A 32 -15.30 18.96 -2.71
C ALA A 32 -14.23 19.48 -1.77
N SER A 33 -14.08 18.78 -0.64
CA SER A 33 -12.87 18.88 0.15
C SER A 33 -11.85 18.57 -0.91
N GLY A 34 -11.20 19.62 -1.40
CA GLY A 34 -9.92 19.47 -2.03
C GLY A 34 -9.12 18.75 -0.96
N LYS A 35 -9.16 17.41 -1.01
CA LYS A 35 -7.98 16.63 -0.70
C LYS A 35 -6.92 17.42 -1.42
N PRO A 36 -5.93 18.01 -0.72
CA PRO A 36 -4.75 18.44 -1.43
C PRO A 36 -4.41 17.22 -2.25
N SER A 37 -4.46 17.35 -3.58
CA SER A 37 -3.87 16.38 -4.47
C SER A 37 -2.49 16.25 -3.87
N VAL A 38 -2.26 15.13 -3.18
CA VAL A 38 -0.94 14.73 -2.78
C VAL A 38 -0.28 14.67 -4.13
N GLU A 39 0.44 15.73 -4.50
CA GLU A 39 1.41 15.66 -5.56
C GLU A 39 2.15 14.39 -5.23
N ASP A 40 1.95 13.37 -6.07
CA ASP A 40 2.64 12.11 -5.96
C ASP A 40 4.11 12.52 -6.06
N LYS A 41 4.72 12.80 -4.90
CA LYS A 41 6.13 13.11 -4.79
C LYS A 41 6.75 11.91 -5.46
N LYS A 42 7.31 12.16 -6.64
CA LYS A 42 7.87 11.12 -7.49
C LYS A 42 9.13 10.67 -6.78
N VAL A 43 8.97 9.80 -5.79
CA VAL A 43 10.08 9.29 -5.02
C VAL A 43 10.78 8.29 -5.93
N SER A 44 11.92 8.72 -6.47
CA SER A 44 12.84 7.82 -7.17
C SER A 44 13.55 7.02 -6.11
N TRP A 45 13.42 5.69 -6.18
CA TRP A 45 14.18 4.76 -5.38
C TRP A 45 15.13 4.03 -6.31
N ASP A 46 16.41 4.05 -6.00
CA ASP A 46 17.37 3.15 -6.62
C ASP A 46 17.31 1.81 -5.88
N GLY A 47 17.16 0.73 -6.64
CA GLY A 47 17.10 -0.64 -6.11
C GLY A 47 18.20 -1.49 -6.73
N LYS A 48 18.63 -2.52 -5.99
CA LYS A 48 19.57 -3.54 -6.50
C LYS A 48 18.94 -4.25 -7.70
N THR A 49 19.69 -4.43 -8.78
CA THR A 49 19.30 -5.18 -9.99
C THR A 49 20.27 -6.31 -10.27
N ASP A 50 20.80 -6.92 -9.21
CA ASP A 50 21.83 -7.95 -9.27
C ASP A 50 21.40 -9.07 -10.23
N GLY A 51 22.29 -9.45 -11.15
CA GLY A 51 22.02 -10.45 -12.17
C GLY A 51 21.29 -9.95 -13.44
N TYR A 52 20.93 -8.67 -13.53
CA TYR A 52 20.26 -8.08 -14.70
C TYR A 52 20.98 -6.83 -15.21
N ALA A 53 20.93 -6.57 -16.53
CA ALA A 53 21.58 -5.40 -17.13
C ALA A 53 20.80 -4.10 -16.88
N SER A 54 19.51 -4.19 -16.52
CA SER A 54 18.71 -3.01 -16.17
C SER A 54 17.49 -3.34 -15.31
N ALA A 55 16.95 -2.33 -14.61
CA ALA A 55 15.68 -2.46 -13.88
C ALA A 55 14.48 -2.80 -14.79
N LYS A 56 14.55 -2.44 -16.08
CA LYS A 56 13.51 -2.80 -17.06
C LYS A 56 13.57 -4.31 -17.34
N GLU A 57 14.75 -4.82 -17.65
CA GLU A 57 14.97 -6.25 -17.90
C GLU A 57 14.56 -7.10 -16.69
N MET A 58 14.98 -6.70 -15.48
CA MET A 58 14.59 -7.38 -14.25
C MET A 58 13.07 -7.48 -14.12
N LYS A 59 12.33 -6.38 -14.31
CA LYS A 59 10.85 -6.38 -14.21
C LYS A 59 10.18 -7.32 -15.21
N GLU A 60 10.76 -7.47 -16.40
CA GLU A 60 10.23 -8.34 -17.45
C GLU A 60 10.49 -9.82 -17.11
N GLN A 61 11.68 -10.15 -16.60
CA GLN A 61 12.13 -11.53 -16.39
C GLN A 61 11.73 -12.14 -15.04
N VAL A 62 11.66 -11.38 -13.95
CA VAL A 62 11.34 -11.94 -12.62
C VAL A 62 9.90 -12.48 -12.56
N GLY A 63 9.69 -13.65 -11.94
CA GLY A 63 8.35 -14.25 -11.83
C GLY A 63 7.44 -13.59 -10.79
N ILE A 64 8.05 -13.06 -9.72
CA ILE A 64 7.36 -12.48 -8.58
C ILE A 64 7.82 -11.03 -8.37
N ILE A 65 6.86 -10.11 -8.20
CA ILE A 65 7.12 -8.72 -7.82
C ILE A 65 6.12 -8.36 -6.73
N VAL A 66 6.63 -8.02 -5.55
CA VAL A 66 5.83 -7.61 -4.39
C VAL A 66 6.32 -6.27 -3.83
N LYS A 67 5.42 -5.56 -3.14
CA LYS A 67 5.76 -4.48 -2.22
C LYS A 67 5.47 -4.94 -0.81
N GLY A 68 6.26 -4.45 0.13
CA GLY A 68 6.14 -4.84 1.52
C GLY A 68 7.21 -4.19 2.35
N LYS A 69 7.45 -4.75 3.53
CA LYS A 69 8.52 -4.32 4.43
C LYS A 69 9.16 -5.54 5.08
N LYS A 70 10.47 -5.48 5.27
CA LYS A 70 11.17 -6.39 6.17
C LYS A 70 10.60 -6.22 7.59
N VAL A 71 10.32 -7.33 8.26
CA VAL A 71 9.77 -7.33 9.63
C VAL A 71 10.75 -7.90 10.65
N SER A 72 11.66 -8.78 10.22
CA SER A 72 12.79 -9.26 11.02
C SER A 72 13.95 -9.67 10.13
N GLU A 73 15.16 -9.64 10.71
CA GLU A 73 16.33 -10.37 10.23
C GLU A 73 16.49 -11.58 11.16
N ASP A 74 16.39 -12.77 10.60
CA ASP A 74 16.22 -14.00 11.38
C ASP A 74 17.57 -14.69 11.60
N GLU A 75 18.37 -14.83 10.55
CA GLU A 75 19.63 -15.58 10.60
C GLU A 75 20.64 -15.11 9.55
N ASN A 76 21.89 -14.89 9.96
CA ASN A 76 23.01 -14.70 9.02
C ASN A 76 23.69 -16.04 8.78
N ILE A 77 23.75 -16.48 7.53
CA ILE A 77 24.43 -17.70 7.13
C ILE A 77 25.73 -17.31 6.43
N VAL A 78 26.85 -17.68 7.04
CA VAL A 78 28.19 -17.48 6.50
C VAL A 78 28.69 -18.80 5.95
N LEU A 79 29.20 -18.78 4.73
CA LEU A 79 29.81 -19.92 4.06
C LEU A 79 31.32 -19.73 4.14
N ASP A 80 31.98 -20.56 4.94
CA ASP A 80 33.42 -20.52 5.12
C ASP A 80 34.15 -21.17 3.93
N SER A 81 35.34 -20.67 3.62
CA SER A 81 36.22 -21.26 2.61
C SER A 81 36.88 -22.54 3.14
N GLU A 82 37.00 -23.56 2.28
CA GLU A 82 37.75 -24.79 2.62
C GLU A 82 39.28 -24.60 2.52
N ILE A 83 39.74 -23.50 1.93
CA ILE A 83 41.16 -23.24 1.61
C ILE A 83 41.73 -22.08 2.46
N SER A 84 40.87 -21.19 2.96
CA SER A 84 41.26 -20.01 3.75
C SER A 84 40.38 -19.84 4.98
N GLU A 85 40.87 -19.16 6.02
CA GLU A 85 40.07 -18.76 7.19
C GLU A 85 39.20 -17.51 6.92
N GLU A 86 38.86 -17.26 5.66
CA GLU A 86 38.02 -16.14 5.24
C GLU A 86 36.65 -16.63 4.74
N PRO A 87 35.57 -15.87 4.98
CA PRO A 87 34.27 -16.17 4.41
C PRO A 87 34.33 -16.22 2.88
N ALA A 88 33.87 -17.32 2.29
CA ALA A 88 33.71 -17.47 0.85
C ALA A 88 32.40 -16.82 0.35
N GLY A 89 31.42 -16.66 1.23
CA GLY A 89 30.14 -16.04 0.91
C GLY A 89 29.15 -16.11 2.06
N GLY A 90 27.91 -15.77 1.79
CA GLY A 90 26.85 -15.80 2.78
C GLY A 90 25.58 -15.11 2.32
N TYR A 91 24.54 -15.21 3.14
CA TYR A 91 23.28 -14.52 2.95
C TYR A 91 22.56 -14.34 4.29
N THR A 92 21.67 -13.36 4.36
CA THR A 92 20.81 -13.13 5.52
C THR A 92 19.40 -13.63 5.19
N LYS A 93 18.85 -14.48 6.04
CA LYS A 93 17.43 -14.83 6.03
C LYS A 93 16.65 -13.76 6.78
N SER A 94 15.62 -13.25 6.14
CA SER A 94 14.76 -12.20 6.68
C SER A 94 13.30 -12.53 6.43
N SER A 95 12.44 -12.16 7.36
CA SER A 95 11.00 -12.22 7.17
C SER A 95 10.50 -10.93 6.52
N PHE A 96 9.71 -11.05 5.46
CA PHE A 96 9.18 -9.95 4.69
C PHE A 96 7.65 -9.99 4.63
N LYS A 97 6.99 -8.93 5.10
CA LYS A 97 5.53 -8.83 5.07
C LYS A 97 5.07 -8.15 3.78
N ILE A 98 4.30 -8.88 2.97
CA ILE A 98 3.76 -8.40 1.70
C ILE A 98 2.59 -7.44 1.97
N SER A 99 2.69 -6.23 1.44
CA SER A 99 1.59 -5.25 1.43
C SER A 99 0.84 -5.22 0.10
N LYS A 100 1.50 -5.55 -1.01
CA LYS A 100 0.89 -5.60 -2.34
C LYS A 100 1.62 -6.58 -3.25
N VAL A 101 0.87 -7.39 -4.00
CA VAL A 101 1.41 -8.20 -5.11
C VAL A 101 1.26 -7.42 -6.42
N ILE A 102 2.33 -7.30 -7.19
CA ILE A 102 2.36 -6.66 -8.52
C ILE A 102 2.41 -7.73 -9.61
N LYS A 103 3.19 -8.79 -9.40
CA LYS A 103 3.34 -9.94 -10.32
C LYS A 103 3.51 -11.21 -9.48
N ASN A 104 2.82 -12.27 -9.89
CA ASN A 104 3.00 -13.63 -9.37
C ASN A 104 2.68 -14.60 -10.52
N SER A 105 3.64 -14.80 -11.43
CA SER A 105 3.45 -15.71 -12.57
C SER A 105 3.60 -17.18 -12.21
N GLU A 106 4.08 -17.48 -10.99
CA GLU A 106 4.30 -18.84 -10.50
C GLU A 106 3.07 -19.44 -9.83
N ALA A 107 2.00 -18.64 -9.67
CA ALA A 107 0.75 -19.04 -9.01
C ALA A 107 0.97 -19.59 -7.59
N ASP A 108 1.99 -19.09 -6.88
CA ASP A 108 2.26 -19.45 -5.50
C ASP A 108 1.28 -18.71 -4.56
N GLU A 109 0.44 -19.47 -3.86
CA GLU A 109 -0.56 -18.94 -2.93
C GLU A 109 0.06 -18.24 -1.70
N SER A 110 1.30 -18.58 -1.36
CA SER A 110 2.04 -17.92 -0.28
C SER A 110 2.33 -16.44 -0.60
N ILE A 111 2.42 -16.11 -1.89
CA ILE A 111 2.65 -14.75 -2.40
C ILE A 111 1.31 -14.01 -2.51
N SER A 112 0.77 -13.62 -1.36
CA SER A 112 -0.46 -12.83 -1.25
C SER A 112 -0.31 -11.66 -0.27
N ALA A 113 -1.15 -10.62 -0.43
CA ALA A 113 -1.09 -9.45 0.44
C ALA A 113 -1.51 -9.81 1.87
N GLY A 114 -0.72 -9.39 2.86
CA GLY A 114 -0.90 -9.72 4.26
C GLY A 114 -0.01 -10.86 4.75
N ASN A 115 0.40 -11.76 3.84
CA ASN A 115 1.30 -12.86 4.17
C ASN A 115 2.71 -12.36 4.50
N THR A 116 3.41 -13.16 5.30
CA THR A 116 4.84 -13.00 5.56
C THR A 116 5.56 -14.15 4.86
N ILE A 117 6.63 -13.83 4.14
CA ILE A 117 7.46 -14.78 3.42
C ILE A 117 8.90 -14.65 3.89
N ASP A 118 9.64 -15.73 3.76
CA ASP A 118 11.08 -15.72 4.02
C ASP A 118 11.80 -15.30 2.73
N ILE A 119 12.75 -14.38 2.86
CA ILE A 119 13.63 -13.92 1.77
C ILE A 119 15.09 -14.15 2.15
N SER A 120 15.91 -14.42 1.15
CA SER A 120 17.37 -14.45 1.29
C SER A 120 17.96 -13.18 0.66
N GLU A 121 18.71 -12.43 1.45
CA GLU A 121 19.40 -11.22 1.03
C GLU A 121 20.91 -11.51 0.91
N THR A 122 21.54 -11.17 -0.22
CA THR A 122 22.98 -11.34 -0.44
C THR A 122 23.85 -10.40 0.44
N GLU A 123 23.22 -9.59 1.27
CA GLU A 123 23.89 -8.76 2.26
C GLU A 123 23.98 -9.54 3.56
N PHE A 124 25.20 -9.97 3.91
CA PHE A 124 25.47 -10.71 5.14
C PHE A 124 26.64 -10.07 5.88
N TYR A 125 26.61 -10.20 7.21
CA TYR A 125 27.67 -9.75 8.09
C TYR A 125 28.22 -10.96 8.85
N ASP A 126 29.53 -11.16 8.75
CA ASP A 126 30.25 -12.09 9.61
C ASP A 126 30.40 -11.45 11.01
N LYS A 127 29.65 -11.94 11.99
CA LYS A 127 29.70 -11.41 13.37
C LYS A 127 31.03 -11.65 14.07
N LYS A 128 31.91 -12.51 13.53
CA LYS A 128 33.21 -12.84 14.12
C LYS A 128 34.32 -11.86 13.71
N LYS A 129 34.07 -10.97 12.75
CA LYS A 129 35.01 -9.95 12.27
C LYS A 129 34.33 -8.58 12.19
#